data_AF-A0A078AZM9-F1
#
_entry.id   AF-A0A078AZM9-F1
#
_cell.length_a   1.000
_cell.length_b   1.000
_cell.length_c   1.000
_cell.angle_alpha   90.00
_cell.angle_beta   90.00
_cell.angle_gamma   90.00
#
_symmetry.space_group_name_H-M   'P 1'
#
loop_
_entity.id
_entity.type
_entity.pdbx_description
1 polymer ?
#
loop_
_entity_poly.entity_id
_entity_poly.type
_entity_poly.pdbx_seq_one_letter_code
_entity_poly.pdbx_strand_id
1 'polypeptide(L)'
;MKALQLIRQSKSLLIKPRLSLLANASRTPMLSLQSRSFNTNYQPKTYQNQQYNQQATGGQYQDRLSYNGKKIYLRGLNIVKSDVMLNVQIKPASYQQKQDSYQVNKNGYVVFDFTPVQQLGDKAEMMNQQKKTIILTLKNIGEILALDTKPGYNAEVDEEGIFVQYQPKENEPVKVMKMNKLEDGKTYKFNYCEIVNDSEVVNNLAINISTAELLTIQSLLNFATPYLLGWHAILNPHVVDLQ
;
A
#
# COMPACT_ATOMS: atom_id res chain seq x y z
N MET A 1 18.64 -22.11 25.26
CA MET A 1 17.28 -22.70 25.41
C MET A 1 16.60 -22.22 26.70
N LYS A 2 16.23 -20.94 26.80
CA LYS A 2 15.47 -20.39 27.96
C LYS A 2 14.55 -19.20 27.59
N ALA A 3 14.22 -19.02 26.30
CA ALA A 3 13.42 -17.89 25.81
C ALA A 3 12.13 -18.29 25.07
N LEU A 4 11.74 -19.57 25.13
CA LEU A 4 10.53 -20.11 24.45
C LEU A 4 9.40 -20.49 25.42
N GLN A 5 9.50 -20.10 26.69
CA GLN A 5 8.58 -20.55 27.74
C GLN A 5 7.63 -19.46 28.27
N LEU A 6 7.64 -18.26 27.70
CA LEU A 6 6.79 -17.13 28.14
C LEU A 6 5.61 -16.81 27.22
N ILE A 7 5.40 -17.54 26.12
CA ILE A 7 4.30 -17.30 25.15
C ILE A 7 3.11 -18.27 25.36
N ARG A 8 3.11 -19.12 26.40
CA ARG A 8 2.09 -20.16 26.62
C ARG A 8 1.07 -19.90 27.75
N GLN A 9 1.04 -18.72 28.36
CA GLN A 9 0.09 -18.43 29.45
C GLN A 9 -0.76 -17.17 29.18
N SER A 10 -1.71 -17.26 28.25
CA SER A 10 -2.90 -16.39 28.25
C SER A 10 -4.07 -16.96 27.40
N LYS A 11 -4.20 -18.30 27.36
CA LYS A 11 -5.43 -18.96 26.90
C LYS A 11 -6.27 -19.40 28.09
N SER A 12 -7.12 -18.51 28.60
CA SER A 12 -8.37 -18.92 29.26
C SER A 12 -9.18 -17.68 29.62
N LEU A 13 -10.19 -17.35 28.81
CA LEU A 13 -11.46 -16.83 29.31
C LEU A 13 -12.55 -17.11 28.26
N LEU A 14 -13.49 -17.97 28.65
CA LEU A 14 -14.66 -18.40 27.92
C LEU A 14 -15.55 -17.20 27.53
N ILE A 15 -15.95 -17.13 26.25
CA ILE A 15 -17.11 -16.36 25.83
C ILE A 15 -18.15 -17.35 25.28
N LYS A 16 -19.29 -17.44 25.98
CA LYS A 16 -20.47 -18.24 25.58
C LYS A 16 -21.18 -17.56 24.41
N PRO A 17 -21.67 -18.28 23.39
CA PRO A 17 -22.52 -17.70 22.37
C PRO A 17 -23.96 -17.58 22.90
N ARG A 18 -24.52 -16.37 22.91
CA ARG A 18 -25.94 -16.13 23.17
C ARG A 18 -26.64 -15.93 21.83
N LEU A 19 -27.28 -17.00 21.35
CA LEU A 19 -28.25 -16.95 20.26
C LEU A 19 -29.57 -16.41 20.80
N SER A 20 -30.06 -15.32 20.22
CA SER A 20 -31.49 -15.00 20.22
C SER A 20 -31.87 -14.42 18.86
N LEU A 21 -32.69 -15.19 18.15
CA LEU A 21 -33.51 -14.78 17.02
C LEU A 21 -34.38 -13.59 17.41
N LEU A 22 -34.54 -12.63 16.50
CA LEU A 22 -35.85 -12.08 16.15
C LEU A 22 -35.76 -11.46 14.75
N ALA A 23 -36.66 -11.94 13.90
CA ALA A 23 -36.95 -11.42 12.58
C ALA A 23 -37.55 -10.03 12.66
N ASN A 24 -37.22 -9.16 11.71
CA ASN A 24 -38.17 -8.21 11.14
C ASN A 24 -37.70 -7.77 9.76
N ALA A 25 -38.34 -8.35 8.75
CA ALA A 25 -38.31 -7.89 7.38
C ALA A 25 -39.29 -6.73 7.25
N SER A 26 -38.85 -5.56 6.79
CA SER A 26 -39.61 -4.74 5.83
C SER A 26 -38.84 -3.49 5.35
N ARG A 27 -38.84 -3.34 4.02
CA ARG A 27 -38.81 -2.10 3.22
C ARG A 27 -37.49 -1.31 3.15
N THR A 28 -36.64 -1.68 2.20
CA THR A 28 -35.71 -0.75 1.54
C THR A 28 -36.44 -0.01 0.41
N PRO A 29 -36.51 1.32 0.41
CA PRO A 29 -36.87 2.07 -0.79
C PRO A 29 -35.68 2.06 -1.77
N MET A 30 -35.92 1.66 -3.01
CA MET A 30 -34.96 1.86 -4.11
C MET A 30 -34.71 3.36 -4.29
N LEU A 31 -33.50 3.81 -3.96
CA LEU A 31 -33.01 5.12 -4.37
C LEU A 31 -32.58 5.03 -5.84
N SER A 32 -33.42 5.52 -6.75
CA SER A 32 -33.03 5.75 -8.15
C SER A 32 -31.98 6.86 -8.21
N LEU A 33 -30.75 6.51 -8.59
CA LEU A 33 -29.70 7.48 -8.92
C LEU A 33 -30.07 8.18 -10.23
N GLN A 34 -30.81 9.29 -10.13
CA GLN A 34 -30.86 10.26 -11.23
C GLN A 34 -29.53 11.03 -11.24
N SER A 35 -28.68 10.73 -12.22
CA SER A 35 -27.47 11.49 -12.50
C SER A 35 -27.85 12.90 -12.98
N ARG A 36 -27.76 13.88 -12.08
CA ARG A 36 -27.73 15.29 -12.49
C ARG A 36 -26.38 15.57 -13.13
N SER A 37 -26.37 15.80 -14.43
CA SER A 37 -25.23 16.33 -15.17
C SER A 37 -24.93 17.75 -14.67
N PHE A 38 -23.92 17.87 -13.82
CA PHE A 38 -23.33 19.17 -13.50
C PHE A 38 -22.44 19.59 -14.67
N ASN A 39 -22.92 20.56 -15.43
CA ASN A 39 -22.16 21.25 -16.46
C ASN A 39 -21.23 22.25 -15.77
N THR A 40 -20.00 21.84 -15.46
CA THR A 40 -18.95 22.75 -15.03
C THR A 40 -18.02 23.00 -16.21
N ASN A 41 -18.16 24.19 -16.82
CA ASN A 41 -17.17 24.75 -17.72
C ASN A 41 -15.89 25.06 -16.92
N TYR A 42 -15.11 24.02 -16.61
CA TYR A 42 -13.77 24.13 -16.08
C TYR A 42 -12.80 24.07 -17.27
N GLN A 43 -12.27 25.23 -17.66
CA GLN A 43 -11.15 25.34 -18.59
C GLN A 43 -9.87 24.96 -17.81
N PRO A 44 -9.16 23.87 -18.17
CA PRO A 44 -7.88 23.58 -17.56
C PRO A 44 -6.86 24.60 -18.05
N LYS A 45 -6.26 25.37 -17.14
CA LYS A 45 -5.00 26.07 -17.44
C LYS A 45 -3.97 25.01 -17.83
N THR A 46 -3.50 25.09 -19.07
CA THR A 46 -2.42 24.25 -19.59
C THR A 46 -1.14 24.58 -18.83
N TYR A 47 -0.83 23.77 -17.81
CA TYR A 47 0.55 23.65 -17.35
C TYR A 47 1.32 22.95 -18.47
N GLN A 48 2.26 23.66 -19.08
CA GLN A 48 3.25 23.05 -19.96
C GLN A 48 3.94 21.94 -19.19
N ASN A 49 3.65 20.69 -19.56
CA ASN A 49 4.40 19.53 -19.08
C ASN A 49 5.84 19.72 -19.52
N GLN A 50 6.71 20.11 -18.59
CA GLN A 50 8.14 19.85 -18.76
C GLN A 50 8.27 18.34 -18.88
N GLN A 51 8.73 17.91 -20.05
CA GLN A 51 9.05 16.52 -20.33
C GLN A 51 10.13 16.09 -19.34
N TYR A 52 9.72 15.45 -18.25
CA TYR A 52 10.62 14.67 -17.44
C TYR A 52 11.10 13.51 -18.30
N ASN A 53 12.28 13.66 -18.89
CA ASN A 53 13.08 12.56 -19.40
C ASN A 53 13.42 11.66 -18.22
N GLN A 54 12.53 10.72 -17.93
CA GLN A 54 12.84 9.57 -17.10
C GLN A 54 13.73 8.65 -17.92
N GLN A 55 15.04 8.90 -17.88
CA GLN A 55 16.00 7.81 -18.05
C GLN A 55 15.86 6.91 -16.83
N ALA A 56 14.85 6.05 -16.87
CA ALA A 56 14.54 5.09 -15.83
C ALA A 56 15.54 3.92 -15.88
N THR A 57 16.74 4.13 -15.37
CA THR A 57 17.57 3.03 -14.89
C THR A 57 17.00 2.55 -13.56
N GLY A 58 15.97 1.69 -13.63
CA GLY A 58 15.41 1.04 -12.44
C GLY A 58 13.99 0.52 -12.61
N GLY A 59 13.84 -0.73 -13.07
CA GLY A 59 12.63 -1.55 -12.87
C GLY A 59 11.79 -1.79 -14.12
N GLN A 60 11.97 -2.96 -14.74
CA GLN A 60 11.23 -3.55 -15.87
C GLN A 60 9.73 -3.86 -15.61
N TYR A 61 9.02 -3.04 -14.82
CA TYR A 61 7.70 -3.38 -14.28
C TYR A 61 6.58 -2.40 -14.65
N GLN A 62 6.79 -1.49 -15.61
CA GLN A 62 5.79 -0.50 -16.02
C GLN A 62 5.07 -0.81 -17.35
N ASP A 63 5.50 -1.84 -18.10
CA ASP A 63 5.09 -2.02 -19.50
C ASP A 63 3.92 -3.01 -19.75
N ARG A 64 3.16 -3.42 -18.72
CA ARG A 64 2.31 -4.63 -18.83
C ARG A 64 0.81 -4.42 -19.01
N LEU A 65 0.31 -3.19 -18.92
CA LEU A 65 -1.10 -2.92 -19.14
C LEU A 65 -1.30 -2.37 -20.54
N SER A 66 -2.06 -3.10 -21.36
CA SER A 66 -2.45 -2.63 -22.68
C SER A 66 -3.95 -2.82 -22.90
N TYR A 67 -4.57 -1.94 -23.67
CA TYR A 67 -5.95 -2.08 -24.10
C TYR A 67 -6.04 -1.63 -25.56
N ASN A 68 -6.55 -2.50 -26.43
CA ASN A 68 -6.63 -2.28 -27.87
C ASN A 68 -5.29 -1.83 -28.49
N GLY A 69 -4.19 -2.51 -28.12
CA GLY A 69 -2.84 -2.22 -28.63
C GLY A 69 -2.22 -0.93 -28.09
N LYS A 70 -2.84 -0.26 -27.11
CA LYS A 70 -2.29 0.95 -26.48
C LYS A 70 -1.81 0.65 -25.07
N LYS A 71 -0.61 1.10 -24.74
CA LYS A 71 -0.06 1.02 -23.38
C LYS A 71 -0.84 1.93 -22.43
N ILE A 72 -1.14 1.42 -21.24
CA ILE A 72 -1.79 2.16 -20.16
C ILE A 72 -0.77 2.40 -19.05
N TYR A 73 -0.59 3.67 -18.71
CA TYR A 73 0.27 4.08 -17.61
C TYR A 73 -0.59 4.48 -16.41
N LEU A 74 -0.60 3.63 -15.39
CA LEU A 74 -1.24 3.94 -14.12
C LEU A 74 -0.34 4.83 -13.28
N ARG A 75 -0.91 5.87 -12.67
CA ARG A 75 -0.21 6.68 -11.68
C ARG A 75 -0.30 6.00 -10.31
N GLY A 76 0.83 5.94 -9.62
CA GLY A 76 0.84 5.58 -8.20
C GLY A 76 0.26 6.69 -7.33
N LEU A 77 -0.13 6.34 -6.12
CA LEU A 77 -0.52 7.33 -5.11
C LEU A 77 0.75 8.00 -4.58
N ASN A 78 0.84 9.33 -4.71
CA ASN A 78 1.97 10.11 -4.22
C ASN A 78 1.54 10.93 -3.01
N ILE A 79 2.34 10.86 -1.94
CA ILE A 79 2.24 11.72 -0.77
C ILE A 79 3.57 12.45 -0.67
N VAL A 80 3.55 13.76 -0.88
CA VAL A 80 4.76 14.60 -0.89
C VAL A 80 4.76 15.45 0.37
N LYS A 81 5.81 15.31 1.19
CA LYS A 81 6.11 16.20 2.31
C LYS A 81 7.38 17.00 2.00
N SER A 82 7.81 17.84 2.94
CA SER A 82 8.92 18.78 2.77
C SER A 82 10.26 18.11 2.48
N ASP A 83 10.47 16.93 3.03
CA ASP A 83 11.74 16.20 3.12
C ASP A 83 11.70 14.81 2.47
N VAL A 84 10.51 14.20 2.37
CA VAL A 84 10.33 12.88 1.76
C VAL A 84 9.04 12.84 0.94
N MET A 85 9.11 12.19 -0.22
CA MET A 85 7.97 11.74 -1.00
C MET A 85 7.79 10.24 -0.82
N LEU A 86 6.56 9.83 -0.52
CA LEU A 86 6.12 8.44 -0.53
C LEU A 86 5.30 8.16 -1.79
N ASN A 87 5.70 7.17 -2.58
CA ASN A 87 4.95 6.67 -3.71
C ASN A 87 4.47 5.24 -3.44
N VAL A 88 3.17 4.98 -3.63
CA VAL A 88 2.54 3.68 -3.45
C VAL A 88 2.08 3.14 -4.81
N GLN A 89 2.61 1.99 -5.23
CA GLN A 89 2.27 1.35 -6.50
C GLN A 89 1.73 -0.07 -6.31
N ILE A 90 0.64 -0.37 -7.00
CA ILE A 90 0.06 -1.71 -7.06
C ILE A 90 0.72 -2.49 -8.21
N LYS A 91 1.22 -3.70 -7.94
CA LYS A 91 1.69 -4.64 -8.94
C LYS A 91 0.73 -5.83 -8.98
N PRO A 92 -0.03 -6.04 -10.07
CA PRO A 92 -1.04 -7.09 -10.15
C PRO A 92 -0.42 -8.48 -10.13
N ALA A 93 -1.27 -9.49 -9.89
CA ALA A 93 -0.87 -10.88 -10.04
C ALA A 93 -0.41 -11.17 -11.47
N SER A 94 0.50 -12.15 -11.60
CA SER A 94 0.91 -12.68 -12.89
C SER A 94 0.35 -14.08 -13.08
N TYR A 95 0.03 -14.41 -14.33
CA TYR A 95 -0.54 -15.68 -14.72
C TYR A 95 0.46 -16.47 -15.57
N GLN A 96 0.34 -17.79 -15.54
CA GLN A 96 1.02 -18.69 -16.45
C GLN A 96 -0.03 -19.49 -17.21
N GLN A 97 0.14 -19.58 -18.53
CA GLN A 97 -0.64 -20.48 -19.36
C GLN A 97 -0.17 -21.93 -19.13
N LYS A 98 -1.14 -22.81 -18.89
CA LYS A 98 -1.00 -24.26 -18.95
C LYS A 98 -1.73 -24.75 -20.21
N GLN A 99 -1.62 -26.06 -20.50
CA GLN A 99 -2.18 -26.65 -21.71
C GLN A 99 -3.65 -26.26 -21.96
N ASP A 100 -4.50 -26.38 -20.94
CA ASP A 100 -5.94 -26.11 -21.05
C ASP A 100 -6.45 -25.09 -20.01
N SER A 101 -5.57 -24.35 -19.35
CA SER A 101 -5.97 -23.43 -18.28
C SER A 101 -4.97 -22.32 -18.02
N TYR A 102 -5.40 -21.31 -17.27
CA TYR A 102 -4.52 -20.29 -16.72
C TYR A 102 -4.46 -20.43 -15.21
N GLN A 103 -3.25 -20.30 -14.67
CA GLN A 103 -3.03 -20.35 -13.24
C GLN A 103 -2.29 -19.08 -12.80
N VAL A 104 -2.65 -18.56 -11.63
CA VAL A 104 -1.84 -17.52 -10.98
C VAL A 104 -0.46 -18.10 -10.69
N ASN A 105 0.58 -17.55 -11.33
CA ASN A 105 1.97 -17.95 -11.15
C ASN A 105 2.58 -17.27 -9.92
N LYS A 106 2.35 -15.96 -9.80
CA LYS A 106 2.83 -15.16 -8.67
C LYS A 106 1.75 -14.16 -8.27
N ASN A 107 1.44 -14.13 -6.98
CA ASN A 107 0.58 -13.10 -6.41
C ASN A 107 1.16 -11.70 -6.68
N GLY A 108 0.25 -10.75 -6.83
CA GLY A 108 0.62 -9.34 -6.86
C GLY A 108 1.20 -8.88 -5.52
N TYR A 109 1.79 -7.71 -5.54
CA TYR A 109 2.38 -7.06 -4.37
C TYR A 109 2.24 -5.54 -4.48
N VAL A 110 2.52 -4.84 -3.38
CA VAL A 110 2.50 -3.38 -3.35
C VAL A 110 3.92 -2.88 -3.12
N VAL A 111 4.28 -1.79 -3.77
CA VAL A 111 5.60 -1.16 -3.67
C VAL A 111 5.44 0.17 -2.98
N PHE A 112 6.17 0.38 -1.91
CA PHE A 112 6.31 1.66 -1.23
C PHE A 112 7.72 2.21 -1.52
N ASP A 113 7.76 3.33 -2.23
CA ASP A 113 8.96 4.04 -2.64
C ASP A 113 9.10 5.32 -1.81
N PHE A 114 10.16 5.41 -1.01
CA PHE A 114 10.56 6.59 -0.24
C PHE A 114 11.64 7.33 -1.02
N THR A 115 11.36 8.57 -1.42
CA THR A 115 12.30 9.41 -2.18
C THR A 115 12.59 10.66 -1.38
N PRO A 116 13.85 10.93 -1.00
CA PRO A 116 14.21 12.18 -0.35
C PRO A 116 13.91 13.38 -1.24
N VAL A 117 13.50 14.48 -0.60
CA VAL A 117 13.19 15.76 -1.25
C VAL A 117 14.20 16.78 -0.76
N GLN A 118 14.94 17.38 -1.70
CA GLN A 118 15.88 18.44 -1.40
C GLN A 118 15.26 19.79 -1.77
N GLN A 119 15.24 20.72 -0.82
CA GLN A 119 14.83 22.09 -1.08
C GLN A 119 16.04 22.90 -1.56
N LEU A 120 16.00 23.37 -2.81
CA LEU A 120 16.97 24.28 -3.40
C LEU A 120 16.29 25.64 -3.60
N GLY A 121 16.26 26.45 -2.53
CA GLY A 121 15.54 27.72 -2.50
C GLY A 121 14.03 27.50 -2.63
N ASP A 122 13.41 28.10 -3.64
CA ASP A 122 11.97 27.99 -3.89
C ASP A 122 11.57 26.71 -4.67
N LYS A 123 12.54 25.85 -5.00
CA LYS A 123 12.31 24.62 -5.77
C LYS A 123 12.58 23.38 -4.93
N ALA A 124 11.65 22.43 -4.99
CA ALA A 124 11.82 21.10 -4.45
C ALA A 124 12.30 20.14 -5.54
N GLU A 125 13.44 19.49 -5.34
CA GLU A 125 13.97 18.46 -6.24
C GLU A 125 13.83 17.07 -5.61
N MET A 126 13.32 16.12 -6.40
CA MET A 126 13.20 14.72 -5.98
C MET A 126 14.53 13.99 -6.20
N MET A 127 15.13 13.48 -5.13
CA MET A 127 16.40 12.75 -5.19
C MET A 127 16.18 11.30 -5.62
N ASN A 128 15.71 11.09 -6.85
CA ASN A 128 15.35 9.76 -7.37
C ASN A 128 16.49 8.73 -7.29
N GLN A 129 17.74 9.16 -7.32
CA GLN A 129 18.92 8.30 -7.15
C GLN A 129 19.06 7.74 -5.73
N GLN A 130 18.48 8.41 -4.74
CA GLN A 130 18.48 8.00 -3.33
C GLN A 130 17.18 7.30 -2.93
N LYS A 131 16.31 6.98 -3.90
CA LYS A 131 15.04 6.31 -3.68
C LYS A 131 15.24 4.95 -3.00
N LYS A 132 14.45 4.70 -1.97
CA LYS A 132 14.41 3.44 -1.23
C LYS A 132 13.06 2.76 -1.40
N THR A 133 13.08 1.45 -1.56
CA THR A 133 11.90 0.68 -1.95
C THR A 133 11.70 -0.50 -1.02
N ILE A 134 10.51 -0.61 -0.42
CA ILE A 134 10.04 -1.81 0.28
C ILE A 134 8.86 -2.43 -0.45
N ILE A 135 8.85 -3.76 -0.51
CA ILE A 135 7.77 -4.55 -1.12
C ILE A 135 6.89 -5.11 -0.02
N LEU A 136 5.59 -4.92 -0.17
CA LEU A 136 4.57 -5.46 0.71
C LEU A 136 3.84 -6.60 0.04
N THR A 137 3.88 -7.76 0.66
CA THR A 137 3.07 -8.92 0.28
C THR A 137 1.66 -8.79 0.84
N LEU A 138 0.73 -9.64 0.39
CA LEU A 138 -0.63 -9.72 0.93
C LEU A 138 -0.66 -9.85 2.46
N LYS A 139 0.29 -10.61 3.04
CA LYS A 139 0.41 -10.73 4.49
C LYS A 139 0.70 -9.36 5.14
N ASN A 140 1.64 -8.61 4.58
CA ASN A 140 2.05 -7.32 5.12
C ASN A 140 0.99 -6.23 4.91
N ILE A 141 0.18 -6.33 3.86
CA ILE A 141 -0.94 -5.41 3.62
C ILE A 141 -1.94 -5.48 4.78
N GLY A 142 -2.19 -6.68 5.32
CA GLY A 142 -3.06 -6.85 6.49
C GLY A 142 -2.62 -6.01 7.68
N GLU A 143 -1.32 -5.88 7.91
CA GLU A 143 -0.74 -5.07 8.99
C GLU A 143 -1.05 -3.57 8.82
N ILE A 144 -1.01 -3.05 7.58
CA ILE A 144 -1.37 -1.65 7.29
C ILE A 144 -2.87 -1.43 7.41
N LEU A 145 -3.67 -2.40 6.97
CA LEU A 145 -5.13 -2.35 7.09
C LEU A 145 -5.60 -2.43 8.55
N ALA A 146 -4.80 -3.05 9.42
CA ALA A 146 -5.07 -3.17 10.85
C ALA A 146 -4.72 -1.91 11.65
N LEU A 147 -4.00 -0.94 11.07
CA LEU A 147 -3.70 0.33 11.75
C LEU A 147 -5.00 1.05 12.13
N ASP A 148 -5.19 1.28 13.42
CA ASP A 148 -6.38 1.94 13.94
C ASP A 148 -6.33 3.44 13.64
N THR A 149 -7.29 3.90 12.84
CA THR A 149 -7.50 5.31 12.44
C THR A 149 -8.40 6.09 13.38
N LYS A 150 -8.96 5.45 14.43
CA LYS A 150 -9.78 6.12 15.43
C LYS A 150 -8.97 7.16 16.20
N PRO A 151 -9.61 8.22 16.71
CA PRO A 151 -8.92 9.23 17.50
C PRO A 151 -8.45 8.66 18.85
N GLY A 152 -7.25 9.08 19.28
CA GLY A 152 -6.67 8.75 20.58
C GLY A 152 -5.36 7.97 20.46
N TYR A 153 -4.35 8.39 21.21
CA TYR A 153 -3.06 7.71 21.31
C TYR A 153 -3.05 6.80 22.55
N ASN A 154 -2.53 5.58 22.41
CA ASN A 154 -2.30 4.63 23.50
C ASN A 154 -0.83 4.22 23.52
N ALA A 155 -0.08 4.72 24.51
CA ALA A 155 1.35 4.49 24.65
C ALA A 155 1.75 2.99 24.66
N GLU A 156 0.92 2.11 25.25
CA GLU A 156 1.23 0.68 25.34
C GLU A 156 1.28 -0.01 23.96
N VAL A 157 0.54 0.50 22.98
CA VAL A 157 0.38 -0.12 21.64
C VAL A 157 1.07 0.72 20.56
N ASP A 158 0.93 2.04 20.63
CA ASP A 158 1.35 2.96 19.59
C ASP A 158 2.86 3.26 19.62
N GLU A 159 3.55 3.12 20.78
CA GLU A 159 5.02 3.27 20.88
C GLU A 159 5.77 2.13 20.18
N GLU A 160 5.33 0.89 20.41
CA GLU A 160 5.89 -0.27 19.73
C GLU A 160 5.61 -0.17 18.23
N GLY A 161 4.37 0.15 17.87
CA GLY A 161 3.92 0.28 16.50
C GLY A 161 3.97 -1.03 15.73
N ILE A 162 3.68 -0.92 14.44
CA ILE A 162 3.61 -2.08 13.55
C ILE A 162 4.82 -2.04 12.62
N PHE A 163 5.50 -3.16 12.47
CA PHE A 163 6.64 -3.26 11.55
C PHE A 163 6.37 -4.29 10.45
N VAL A 164 6.75 -3.90 9.23
CA VAL A 164 6.81 -4.81 8.08
C VAL A 164 8.26 -5.04 7.73
N GLN A 165 8.61 -6.29 7.45
CA GLN A 165 9.93 -6.67 7.01
C GLN A 165 9.86 -7.33 5.64
N TYR A 166 10.83 -7.02 4.80
CA TYR A 166 11.01 -7.63 3.50
C TYR A 166 12.50 -7.81 3.21
N GLN A 167 12.90 -9.06 2.96
CA GLN A 167 14.24 -9.39 2.52
C GLN A 167 14.16 -10.01 1.12
N PRO A 168 14.78 -9.41 0.09
CA PRO A 168 14.71 -9.96 -1.26
C PRO A 168 15.49 -11.28 -1.40
N LYS A 169 16.66 -11.37 -0.76
CA LYS A 169 17.57 -12.53 -0.76
C LYS A 169 18.36 -12.57 0.55
N GLU A 170 18.86 -13.75 0.93
CA GLU A 170 19.60 -13.96 2.19
C GLU A 170 20.80 -13.02 2.39
N ASN A 171 21.49 -12.64 1.31
CA ASN A 171 22.67 -11.75 1.37
C ASN A 171 22.34 -10.27 1.10
N GLU A 172 21.07 -9.93 0.92
CA GLU A 172 20.64 -8.55 0.75
C GLU A 172 20.11 -7.99 2.09
N PRO A 173 20.24 -6.67 2.33
CA PRO A 173 19.76 -6.05 3.56
C PRO A 173 18.28 -6.33 3.83
N VAL A 174 17.93 -6.53 5.10
CA VAL A 174 16.54 -6.67 5.53
C VAL A 174 15.92 -5.28 5.53
N LYS A 175 14.92 -5.05 4.68
CA LYS A 175 14.21 -3.78 4.61
C LYS A 175 13.08 -3.79 5.63
N VAL A 176 13.02 -2.76 6.45
CA VAL A 176 12.02 -2.63 7.52
C VAL A 176 11.26 -1.33 7.33
N MET A 177 9.94 -1.40 7.44
CA MET A 177 9.08 -0.23 7.52
C MET A 177 8.31 -0.29 8.84
N LYS A 178 8.62 0.63 9.75
CA LYS A 178 7.92 0.81 11.03
C LYS A 178 6.86 1.89 10.88
N MET A 179 5.67 1.63 11.41
CA MET A 179 4.52 2.53 11.38
C MET A 179 4.05 2.75 12.81
N ASN A 180 4.11 3.99 13.27
CA ASN A 180 3.69 4.37 14.62
C ASN A 180 2.63 5.45 14.53
N LYS A 181 1.60 5.39 15.36
CA LYS A 181 0.74 6.55 15.60
C LYS A 181 1.49 7.55 16.48
N LEU A 182 1.36 8.83 16.20
CA LEU A 182 1.99 9.88 17.00
C LEU A 182 1.07 10.31 18.15
N GLU A 183 1.66 10.95 19.16
CA GLU A 183 0.99 11.41 20.39
C GLU A 183 -0.18 12.36 20.12
N ASP A 184 -0.18 13.04 18.97
CA ASP A 184 -1.29 13.89 18.52
C ASP A 184 -2.58 13.10 18.20
N GLY A 185 -2.47 11.76 18.13
CA GLY A 185 -3.56 10.83 17.82
C GLY A 185 -4.13 10.96 16.41
N LYS A 186 -3.52 11.76 15.54
CA LYS A 186 -4.03 12.18 14.22
C LYS A 186 -3.02 11.99 13.09
N THR A 187 -1.77 11.72 13.42
CA THR A 187 -0.72 11.46 12.45
C THR A 187 0.00 10.15 12.74
N TYR A 188 0.62 9.60 11.71
CA TYR A 188 1.34 8.35 11.73
C TYR A 188 2.72 8.59 11.16
N LYS A 189 3.76 8.08 11.82
CA LYS A 189 5.11 8.12 11.30
C LYS A 189 5.41 6.81 10.60
N PHE A 190 5.68 6.90 9.31
CA PHE A 190 6.15 5.79 8.50
C PHE A 190 7.66 5.93 8.37
N ASN A 191 8.41 4.98 8.90
CA ASN A 191 9.86 4.99 8.94
C ASN A 191 10.41 3.78 8.19
N TYR A 192 11.18 4.02 7.14
CA TYR A 192 11.94 3.02 6.41
C TYR A 192 13.38 2.96 6.94
N CYS A 193 13.89 1.75 7.13
CA CYS A 193 15.32 1.51 7.33
C CYS A 193 15.76 0.17 6.72
N GLU A 194 17.06 0.00 6.56
CA GLU A 194 17.69 -1.25 6.13
C GLU A 194 18.56 -1.79 7.26
N ILE A 195 18.42 -3.07 7.59
CA ILE A 195 19.26 -3.78 8.55
C ILE A 195 20.29 -4.59 7.76
N VAL A 196 21.57 -4.32 8.01
CA VAL A 196 22.73 -4.96 7.40
C VAL A 196 23.48 -5.73 8.49
N ASN A 197 24.06 -6.88 8.15
CA ASN A 197 24.84 -7.70 9.08
C ASN A 197 24.10 -7.97 10.42
N ASP A 198 22.80 -8.26 10.33
CA ASP A 198 21.89 -8.57 11.45
C ASP A 198 21.73 -7.51 12.56
N SER A 199 22.39 -6.35 12.45
CA SER A 199 22.43 -5.38 13.55
C SER A 199 22.62 -3.93 13.13
N GLU A 200 23.28 -3.66 12.00
CA GLU A 200 23.57 -2.30 11.56
C GLU A 200 22.36 -1.70 10.85
N VAL A 201 21.85 -0.58 11.36
CA VAL A 201 20.71 0.14 10.76
C VAL A 201 21.22 1.28 9.88
N VAL A 202 20.92 1.21 8.59
CA VAL A 202 21.31 2.20 7.59
C VAL A 202 20.08 2.72 6.83
N ASN A 203 20.26 3.80 6.06
CA ASN A 203 19.24 4.35 5.15
C ASN A 203 17.88 4.62 5.82
N ASN A 204 17.88 5.48 6.86
CA ASN A 204 16.69 5.86 7.59
C ASN A 204 15.94 7.01 6.89
N LEU A 205 14.70 6.77 6.49
CA LEU A 205 13.81 7.78 5.89
C LEU A 205 12.45 7.73 6.59
N ALA A 206 12.01 8.87 7.12
CA ALA A 206 10.72 8.97 7.79
C ALA A 206 9.80 9.96 7.08
N ILE A 207 8.50 9.68 7.11
CA ILE A 207 7.47 10.57 6.61
C ILE A 207 6.26 10.53 7.56
N ASN A 208 5.72 11.70 7.87
CA ASN A 208 4.50 11.82 8.65
C ASN A 208 3.29 11.75 7.71
N ILE A 209 2.34 10.89 8.02
CA ILE A 209 1.13 10.59 7.27
C ILE A 209 -0.07 11.01 8.12
N SER A 210 -0.92 11.88 7.60
CA SER A 210 -2.16 12.24 8.29
C SER A 210 -3.17 11.08 8.28
N THR A 211 -4.14 11.07 9.20
CA THR A 211 -5.24 10.09 9.17
C THR A 211 -5.93 10.02 7.81
N ALA A 212 -6.14 11.14 7.12
CA ALA A 212 -6.79 11.17 5.80
C ALA A 212 -5.93 10.49 4.72
N GLU A 213 -4.61 10.71 4.74
CA GLU A 213 -3.67 10.05 3.84
C GLU A 213 -3.59 8.54 4.14
N LEU A 214 -3.57 8.15 5.41
CA LEU A 214 -3.60 6.75 5.81
C LEU A 214 -4.89 6.06 5.36
N LEU A 215 -6.06 6.68 5.55
CA LEU A 215 -7.34 6.16 5.07
C LEU A 215 -7.35 6.01 3.54
N THR A 216 -6.70 6.93 2.82
CA THR A 216 -6.56 6.85 1.36
C THR A 216 -5.70 5.64 0.96
N ILE A 217 -4.57 5.42 1.65
CA ILE A 217 -3.74 4.22 1.46
C ILE A 217 -4.55 2.95 1.77
N GLN A 218 -5.24 2.89 2.91
CA GLN A 218 -6.04 1.73 3.29
C GLN A 218 -7.17 1.45 2.28
N SER A 219 -7.84 2.49 1.77
CA SER A 219 -8.86 2.35 0.73
C SER A 219 -8.27 1.78 -0.57
N LEU A 220 -7.12 2.29 -1.01
CA LEU A 220 -6.40 1.78 -2.18
C LEU A 220 -6.00 0.31 -2.00
N LEU A 221 -5.48 -0.06 -0.83
CA LEU A 221 -5.06 -1.44 -0.53
C LEU A 221 -6.26 -2.40 -0.48
N ASN A 222 -7.36 -2.00 0.15
CA ASN A 222 -8.60 -2.77 0.15
C ASN A 222 -9.12 -3.01 -1.27
N PHE A 223 -9.15 -1.95 -2.10
CA PHE A 223 -9.56 -2.05 -3.50
C PHE A 223 -8.62 -2.96 -4.31
N ALA A 224 -7.31 -2.87 -4.08
CA ALA A 224 -6.31 -3.63 -4.84
C ALA A 224 -6.26 -5.11 -4.46
N THR A 225 -6.64 -5.49 -3.24
CA THR A 225 -6.46 -6.86 -2.70
C THR A 225 -6.99 -7.97 -3.62
N PRO A 226 -8.21 -7.90 -4.19
CA PRO A 226 -8.70 -8.91 -5.14
C PRO A 226 -7.85 -8.99 -6.43
N TYR A 227 -7.24 -7.90 -6.86
CA TYR A 227 -6.36 -7.88 -8.04
C TYR A 227 -5.00 -8.50 -7.74
N LEU A 228 -4.48 -8.31 -6.53
CA LEU A 228 -3.24 -8.95 -6.08
C LEU A 228 -3.39 -10.48 -5.96
N LEU A 229 -4.59 -10.96 -5.67
CA LEU A 229 -4.92 -12.39 -5.65
C LEU A 229 -5.26 -12.97 -7.02
N GLY A 230 -5.43 -12.11 -8.04
CA GLY A 230 -5.89 -12.53 -9.36
C GLY A 230 -7.39 -12.84 -9.45
N TRP A 231 -8.19 -12.52 -8.43
CA TRP A 231 -9.64 -12.82 -8.38
C TRP A 231 -10.45 -12.00 -9.38
N HIS A 232 -9.96 -10.84 -9.80
CA HIS A 232 -10.57 -10.05 -10.86
C HIS A 232 -10.76 -10.82 -12.19
N ALA A 233 -9.95 -11.86 -12.45
CA ALA A 233 -10.12 -12.74 -13.61
C ALA A 233 -11.41 -13.56 -13.58
N ILE A 234 -12.02 -13.77 -12.40
CA ILE A 234 -13.34 -14.41 -12.28
C ILE A 234 -14.42 -13.56 -12.97
N LEU A 235 -14.31 -12.24 -12.86
CA LEU A 235 -15.29 -11.29 -13.43
C LEU A 235 -14.95 -10.90 -14.86
N ASN A 236 -13.66 -10.83 -15.19
CA ASN A 236 -13.19 -10.49 -16.53
C ASN A 236 -11.99 -11.36 -16.92
N PRO A 237 -12.22 -12.53 -17.53
CA PRO A 237 -11.14 -13.45 -17.94
C PRO A 237 -10.16 -12.87 -18.95
N HIS A 238 -10.57 -11.85 -19.73
CA HIS A 238 -9.72 -11.20 -20.73
C HIS A 238 -8.55 -10.41 -20.12
N VAL A 239 -8.56 -10.17 -18.81
CA VAL A 239 -7.43 -9.54 -18.09
C VAL A 239 -6.25 -10.48 -17.87
N VAL A 240 -6.45 -11.79 -18.12
CA VAL A 240 -5.37 -12.76 -18.18
C VAL A 240 -4.67 -12.58 -19.52
N ASP A 241 -4.01 -11.44 -19.66
CA ASP A 241 -3.27 -11.09 -20.87
C ASP A 241 -2.00 -11.94 -20.88
N LEU A 242 -1.89 -12.75 -21.93
CA LEU A 242 -0.74 -13.61 -22.21
C LEU A 242 0.48 -12.74 -22.47
N GLN A 243 1.58 -13.03 -21.77
CA GLN A 243 2.92 -12.78 -22.33
C GLN A 243 3.27 -13.90 -23.30
#